data_AF-A0A497U221-F1
#
_entry.id   AF-A0A497U221-F1
#
_cell.length_a   1.000
_cell.length_b   1.000
_cell.length_c   1.000
_cell.angle_alpha   90.00
_cell.angle_beta   90.00
_cell.angle_gamma   90.00
#
_symmetry.space_group_name_H-M   'P 1'
#
loop_
_entity.id
_entity.type
_entity.pdbx_description
1 polymer ?
#
loop_
_entity_poly.entity_id
_entity_poly.type
_entity_poly.pdbx_seq_one_letter_code
_entity_poly.pdbx_strand_id
1 'polypeptide(L)'
;MTKLNSLLITVISIIIVLIHIYIGHYYAPHGIDLLPITMILVTIMTFQFTNLKIYFKLLITAVLFLMLDVGIKLYAGGTHDLEGLEWMYAFYFIGLILCLPIILYKIFKNAGINTTTKILLVILFIAFLYFQKNIFGNLGLGRDFPIN
;
A
#
# COMPACT_ATOMS: atom_id res chain seq x y z
N MET A 1 -24.25 -7.16 -0.86
CA MET A 1 -23.28 -6.60 0.11
C MET A 1 -23.64 -5.13 0.32
N THR A 2 -24.01 -4.76 1.55
CA THR A 2 -24.34 -3.39 1.93
C THR A 2 -23.08 -2.52 1.86
N LYS A 3 -23.15 -1.40 1.13
CA LYS A 3 -22.03 -0.45 1.06
C LYS A 3 -22.00 0.35 2.36
N LEU A 4 -20.85 0.36 3.03
CA LEU A 4 -20.64 1.08 4.30
C LEU A 4 -20.33 2.56 4.02
N ASN A 5 -20.31 3.38 5.08
CA ASN A 5 -19.89 4.78 4.97
C ASN A 5 -18.43 4.84 4.47
N SER A 6 -18.22 5.38 3.27
CA SER A 6 -16.89 5.42 2.64
C SER A 6 -15.85 6.15 3.49
N LEU A 7 -16.23 7.23 4.18
CA LEU A 7 -15.31 7.96 5.04
C LEU A 7 -14.81 7.07 6.17
N LEU A 8 -15.73 6.37 6.84
CA LEU A 8 -15.40 5.44 7.92
C LEU A 8 -14.45 4.34 7.45
N ILE A 9 -14.71 3.74 6.27
CA ILE A 9 -13.84 2.70 5.71
C ILE A 9 -12.46 3.25 5.35
N THR A 10 -12.37 4.45 4.79
CA THR A 10 -11.07 5.09 4.53
C THR A 10 -10.30 5.34 5.82
N VAL A 11 -10.97 5.82 6.88
CA VAL A 11 -10.35 6.01 8.20
C VAL A 11 -9.86 4.68 8.78
N ILE A 12 -10.67 3.61 8.69
CA ILE A 12 -10.26 2.28 9.13
C ILE A 12 -9.03 1.80 8.34
N SER A 13 -8.99 1.98 7.02
CA SER A 13 -7.81 1.62 6.21
C SER A 13 -6.55 2.39 6.63
N ILE A 14 -6.67 3.66 7.00
CA ILE A 14 -5.53 4.45 7.53
C ILE A 14 -5.09 3.87 8.88
N ILE A 15 -6.02 3.56 9.78
CA ILE A 15 -5.71 2.97 11.08
C ILE A 15 -5.01 1.62 10.91
N ILE A 16 -5.44 0.78 9.96
CA ILE A 16 -4.78 -0.49 9.63
C ILE A 16 -3.31 -0.25 9.25
N VAL A 17 -3.03 0.74 8.38
CA VAL A 17 -1.67 1.09 7.98
C VAL A 17 -0.84 1.56 9.18
N LEU A 18 -1.40 2.41 10.03
CA LEU A 18 -0.70 2.92 11.22
C LEU A 18 -0.40 1.80 12.23
N ILE A 19 -1.34 0.88 12.45
CA ILE A 19 -1.14 -0.31 13.30
C ILE A 19 -0.02 -1.18 12.70
N HIS A 20 0.00 -1.37 11.39
CA HIS A 20 1.05 -2.15 10.73
C HIS A 20 2.45 -1.53 10.92
N ILE A 21 2.57 -0.21 10.76
CA ILE A 21 3.82 0.52 11.02
C ILE A 21 4.23 0.38 12.49
N TYR A 22 3.28 0.52 13.41
CA TYR A 22 3.52 0.34 14.84
C TYR A 22 4.03 -1.08 15.16
N ILE A 23 3.42 -2.11 14.58
CA ILE A 23 3.88 -3.50 14.71
C ILE A 23 5.30 -3.64 14.17
N GLY A 24 5.58 -3.06 13.00
CA GLY A 24 6.92 -3.10 12.42
C GLY A 24 8.00 -2.43 13.30
N HIS A 25 7.64 -1.38 14.03
CA HIS A 25 8.55 -0.68 14.92
C HIS A 25 8.93 -1.53 16.14
N TYR A 26 7.93 -2.09 16.84
CA TYR A 26 8.17 -2.80 18.11
C TYR A 26 8.42 -4.31 17.95
N TYR A 27 7.98 -4.92 16.86
CA TYR A 27 8.00 -6.36 16.64
C TYR A 27 8.64 -6.71 15.29
N ALA A 28 9.86 -6.23 15.06
CA ALA A 28 10.64 -6.64 13.90
C ALA A 28 10.88 -8.17 13.90
N PRO A 29 10.87 -8.85 12.74
CA PRO A 29 10.71 -8.32 11.39
C PRO A 29 9.26 -8.31 10.88
N HIS A 30 8.25 -8.45 11.75
CA HIS A 30 6.85 -8.63 11.31
C HIS A 30 6.27 -7.46 10.51
N GLY A 31 6.86 -6.27 10.62
CA GLY A 31 6.54 -5.14 9.73
C GLY A 31 6.81 -5.43 8.25
N ILE A 32 7.81 -6.27 7.95
CA ILE A 32 8.16 -6.72 6.60
C ILE A 32 7.26 -7.89 6.19
N ASP A 33 7.21 -8.95 7.01
CA ASP A 33 6.52 -10.21 6.68
C ASP A 33 5.02 -10.01 6.40
N LEU A 34 4.39 -9.08 7.13
CA LEU A 34 2.95 -8.83 7.04
C LEU A 34 2.57 -7.82 5.94
N LEU A 35 3.54 -7.20 5.24
CA LEU A 35 3.27 -6.23 4.17
C LEU A 35 2.25 -6.73 3.14
N PRO A 36 2.36 -7.95 2.58
CA PRO A 36 1.40 -8.45 1.61
C PRO A 36 -0.03 -8.48 2.15
N ILE A 37 -0.19 -8.92 3.40
CA ILE A 37 -1.50 -9.06 4.05
C ILE A 37 -2.12 -7.67 4.24
N THR A 38 -1.36 -6.71 4.75
CA THR A 38 -1.86 -5.36 4.97
C THR A 38 -2.22 -4.66 3.67
N MET A 39 -1.41 -4.81 2.61
CA MET A 39 -1.71 -4.29 1.28
C MET A 39 -3.01 -4.87 0.69
N ILE A 40 -3.22 -6.19 0.82
CA ILE A 40 -4.46 -6.85 0.39
C ILE A 40 -5.65 -6.33 1.19
N LEU A 41 -5.51 -6.23 2.52
CA LEU A 41 -6.59 -5.78 3.40
C LEU A 41 -7.05 -4.36 3.03
N VAL A 42 -6.13 -3.41 2.90
CA VAL A 42 -6.50 -2.03 2.54
C VAL A 42 -7.02 -1.91 1.10
N THR A 43 -6.56 -2.76 0.18
CA THR A 43 -7.09 -2.84 -1.18
C THR A 43 -8.53 -3.33 -1.17
N ILE A 44 -8.83 -4.41 -0.44
CA ILE A 44 -10.19 -4.94 -0.30
C ILE A 44 -11.09 -3.90 0.39
N MET A 45 -10.66 -3.31 1.50
CA MET A 45 -11.39 -2.25 2.20
C MET A 45 -11.77 -1.11 1.24
N THR A 46 -10.80 -0.62 0.48
CA THR A 46 -11.01 0.50 -0.43
C THR A 46 -11.90 0.13 -1.63
N PHE A 47 -11.66 -1.01 -2.27
CA PHE A 47 -12.33 -1.36 -3.53
C PHE A 47 -13.68 -2.07 -3.36
N GLN A 48 -13.85 -2.86 -2.30
CA GLN A 48 -15.06 -3.65 -2.04
C GLN A 48 -16.06 -2.89 -1.18
N PHE A 49 -15.61 -2.20 -0.13
CA PHE A 49 -16.50 -1.68 0.92
C PHE A 49 -16.84 -0.20 0.80
N THR A 50 -16.12 0.57 -0.04
CA THR A 50 -16.47 1.98 -0.31
C THR A 50 -17.35 2.16 -1.54
N ASN A 51 -18.17 3.21 -1.53
CA ASN A 51 -18.98 3.67 -2.65
C ASN A 51 -18.29 4.76 -3.52
N LEU A 52 -17.01 5.06 -3.24
CA LEU A 52 -16.25 6.09 -3.94
C LEU A 52 -16.11 5.79 -5.44
N LYS A 53 -15.95 6.86 -6.24
CA LYS A 53 -15.59 6.73 -7.66
C LYS A 53 -14.23 6.03 -7.79
N ILE A 54 -14.04 5.31 -8.90
CA ILE A 54 -12.84 4.48 -9.12
C ILE A 54 -11.53 5.27 -9.02
N TYR A 55 -11.52 6.53 -9.46
CA TYR A 55 -10.39 7.44 -9.35
C TYR A 55 -9.95 7.65 -7.89
N PHE A 56 -10.91 7.90 -6.99
CA PHE A 56 -10.62 8.09 -5.57
C PHE A 56 -10.20 6.80 -4.90
N LYS A 57 -10.78 5.66 -5.30
CA LYS A 57 -10.34 4.34 -4.81
C LYS A 57 -8.86 4.11 -5.12
N LEU A 58 -8.47 4.35 -6.38
CA LEU A 58 -7.08 4.26 -6.83
C LEU A 58 -6.16 5.22 -6.07
N LEU A 59 -6.55 6.49 -5.96
CA LEU A 59 -5.76 7.51 -5.27
C LEU A 59 -5.55 7.15 -3.80
N ILE A 60 -6.61 6.73 -3.09
CA ILE A 60 -6.52 6.33 -1.68
C ILE A 60 -5.62 5.11 -1.53
N THR A 61 -5.79 4.07 -2.36
CA THR A 61 -4.93 2.88 -2.30
C THR A 61 -3.46 3.23 -2.59
N ALA A 62 -3.19 4.10 -3.57
CA ALA A 62 -1.84 4.57 -3.87
C ALA A 62 -1.20 5.30 -2.68
N VAL A 63 -1.95 6.21 -2.03
CA VAL A 63 -1.49 6.92 -0.83
C VAL A 63 -1.25 5.96 0.34
N LEU A 64 -2.13 4.99 0.57
CA LEU A 64 -1.96 4.00 1.64
C LEU A 64 -0.73 3.11 1.40
N PHE A 65 -0.47 2.72 0.15
CA PHE A 65 0.72 1.97 -0.24
C PHE A 65 2.00 2.81 -0.04
N LEU A 66 1.97 4.09 -0.40
CA LEU A 66 3.06 5.02 -0.11
C LEU A 66 3.29 5.17 1.39
N MET A 67 2.23 5.30 2.19
CA MET A 67 2.33 5.40 3.66
C MET A 67 2.95 4.14 4.27
N LEU A 68 2.58 2.95 3.80
CA LEU A 68 3.19 1.69 4.22
C LEU A 68 4.68 1.64 3.88
N ASP A 69 5.03 1.96 2.65
CA ASP A 69 6.40 1.95 2.16
C ASP A 69 7.30 2.90 2.96
N VAL A 70 6.90 4.17 3.05
CA VAL A 70 7.63 5.20 3.79
C VAL A 70 7.65 4.88 5.29
N GLY A 71 6.52 4.46 5.85
CA GLY A 71 6.39 4.19 7.28
C GLY A 71 7.25 3.01 7.74
N ILE A 72 7.24 1.90 7.00
CA ILE A 72 8.07 0.74 7.32
C ILE A 72 9.55 1.09 7.20
N LYS A 73 9.98 1.73 6.11
CA LYS A 73 11.39 2.12 5.94
C LYS A 73 11.92 3.06 7.01
N LEU A 74 11.08 3.98 7.48
CA LEU A 74 11.49 4.98 8.48
C LEU A 74 11.45 4.45 9.90
N TYR A 75 10.53 3.55 10.22
CA TYR A 75 10.21 3.23 11.60
C TYR A 75 10.27 1.74 11.94
N ALA A 76 10.14 0.83 10.98
CA ALA A 76 10.21 -0.59 11.28
C ALA A 76 11.66 -1.05 11.50
N GLY A 77 11.85 -2.00 12.42
CA GLY A 77 13.15 -2.64 12.56
C GLY A 77 13.45 -3.58 11.40
N GLY A 78 14.73 -3.79 11.12
CA GLY A 78 15.18 -4.72 10.08
C GLY A 78 15.10 -4.18 8.65
N THR A 79 14.99 -2.86 8.45
CA THR A 79 15.00 -2.22 7.10
C THR A 79 16.15 -1.23 6.89
N HIS A 80 17.04 -1.08 7.87
CA HIS A 80 18.07 -0.02 7.87
C HIS A 80 19.41 -0.46 7.27
N ASP A 81 19.56 -1.74 6.94
CA ASP A 81 20.63 -2.26 6.09
C ASP A 81 20.09 -2.61 4.69
N LEU A 82 21.01 -2.91 3.77
CA LEU A 82 20.65 -3.25 2.39
C LEU A 82 19.86 -4.55 2.30
N GLU A 83 20.21 -5.55 3.10
CA GLU A 83 19.54 -6.87 3.07
C GLU A 83 18.08 -6.75 3.49
N GLY A 84 17.82 -6.11 4.63
CA GLY A 84 16.50 -5.87 5.17
C GLY A 84 15.62 -5.01 4.26
N LEU A 85 16.21 -4.01 3.61
CA LEU A 85 15.50 -3.18 2.64
C LEU A 85 15.09 -3.98 1.38
N GLU A 86 15.95 -4.84 0.86
CA GLU A 86 15.61 -5.70 -0.28
C GLU A 86 14.56 -6.74 0.09
N TRP A 87 14.58 -7.28 1.31
CA TRP A 87 13.49 -8.09 1.85
C TRP A 87 12.17 -7.32 1.91
N MET A 88 12.20 -6.09 2.42
CA MET A 88 11.04 -5.21 2.45
C MET A 88 10.46 -5.01 1.03
N TYR A 89 11.31 -4.78 0.02
CA TYR A 89 10.86 -4.68 -1.37
C TYR A 89 10.29 -5.97 -1.93
N ALA A 90 10.89 -7.12 -1.61
CA ALA A 90 10.39 -8.41 -2.06
C ALA A 90 8.95 -8.65 -1.53
N PHE A 91 8.72 -8.43 -0.24
CA PHE A 91 7.39 -8.57 0.37
C PHE A 91 6.41 -7.52 -0.13
N TYR A 92 6.83 -6.27 -0.33
CA TYR A 92 6.00 -5.25 -0.95
C TYR A 92 5.58 -5.64 -2.38
N PHE A 93 6.50 -6.20 -3.16
CA PHE A 93 6.22 -6.66 -4.52
C PHE A 93 5.28 -7.87 -4.56
N ILE A 94 5.44 -8.83 -3.64
CA ILE A 94 4.47 -9.93 -3.44
C ILE A 94 3.08 -9.35 -3.15
N GLY A 95 2.98 -8.38 -2.23
CA GLY A 95 1.75 -7.67 -1.94
C GLY A 95 1.14 -7.00 -3.16
N LEU A 96 1.95 -6.31 -3.97
CA LEU A 96 1.51 -5.70 -5.23
C LEU A 96 0.95 -6.72 -6.22
N ILE A 97 1.65 -7.85 -6.44
CA ILE A 97 1.19 -8.92 -7.33
C ILE A 97 -0.18 -9.43 -6.89
N LEU A 98 -0.42 -9.57 -5.59
CA LEU A 98 -1.70 -10.05 -5.06
C LEU A 98 -2.81 -8.98 -5.15
N CYS A 99 -2.46 -7.70 -5.01
CA CYS A 99 -3.44 -6.59 -5.09
C CYS A 99 -3.83 -6.22 -6.53
N LEU A 100 -2.88 -6.33 -7.48
CA LEU A 100 -3.07 -5.89 -8.87
C LEU A 100 -4.29 -6.56 -9.54
N PRO A 101 -4.51 -7.89 -9.47
CA PRO A 101 -5.69 -8.53 -10.05
C PRO A 101 -7.00 -7.94 -9.53
N ILE A 102 -7.08 -7.62 -8.23
CA ILE A 102 -8.27 -7.01 -7.60
C ILE A 102 -8.51 -5.61 -8.19
N ILE A 103 -7.45 -4.80 -8.24
CA ILE A 103 -7.51 -3.43 -8.75
C ILE A 103 -7.90 -3.43 -10.23
N LEU A 104 -7.20 -4.22 -11.06
CA LEU A 104 -7.45 -4.33 -12.50
C LEU A 104 -8.88 -4.81 -12.77
N TYR A 105 -9.32 -5.88 -12.10
CA TYR A 105 -10.69 -6.38 -12.23
C TYR A 105 -11.72 -5.29 -11.94
N LYS A 106 -11.54 -4.51 -10.86
CA LYS A 106 -12.46 -3.46 -10.46
C LYS A 106 -12.46 -2.26 -11.42
N ILE A 107 -11.31 -1.90 -12.00
CA ILE A 107 -11.20 -0.86 -13.02
C ILE A 107 -11.91 -1.31 -14.30
N PHE A 108 -11.59 -2.49 -14.81
CA PHE A 108 -12.12 -2.96 -16.09
C PHE A 108 -13.60 -3.31 -16.03
N LYS A 109 -14.10 -3.78 -14.89
CA LYS A 109 -15.53 -3.99 -14.63
C LYS A 109 -16.32 -2.69 -14.46
N ASN A 110 -15.67 -1.55 -14.24
CA ASN A 110 -16.38 -0.28 -14.05
C ASN A 110 -17.03 0.17 -15.36
N ALA A 111 -18.36 0.21 -15.41
CA ALA A 111 -19.13 0.65 -16.57
C ALA A 111 -19.24 2.19 -16.69
N GLY A 112 -18.88 2.93 -15.64
CA GLY A 112 -19.02 4.40 -15.59
C GLY A 112 -17.87 5.17 -16.23
N ILE A 113 -16.85 4.48 -16.78
CA ILE A 113 -15.70 5.08 -17.45
C ILE A 113 -15.36 4.32 -18.74
N ASN A 114 -14.84 5.02 -19.74
CA ASN A 114 -14.48 4.42 -21.02
C ASN A 114 -13.14 3.65 -20.95
N THR A 115 -12.83 2.86 -21.98
CA THR A 115 -11.62 2.03 -22.03
C THR A 115 -10.33 2.83 -21.97
N THR A 116 -10.26 3.98 -22.65
CA THR A 116 -9.09 4.86 -22.63
C THR A 116 -8.78 5.33 -21.22
N THR A 117 -9.79 5.77 -20.47
CA THR A 117 -9.63 6.19 -19.08
C THR A 117 -9.22 5.03 -18.17
N LYS A 118 -9.73 3.81 -18.40
CA LYS A 118 -9.29 2.61 -17.67
C LYS A 118 -7.79 2.35 -17.87
N ILE A 119 -7.33 2.41 -19.11
CA ILE A 119 -5.91 2.20 -19.45
C ILE A 119 -5.05 3.31 -18.81
N LEU A 120 -5.46 4.57 -18.95
CA LEU A 120 -4.75 5.70 -18.31
C LEU A 120 -4.64 5.55 -16.80
N LEU A 121 -5.71 5.09 -16.13
CA LEU A 121 -5.68 4.85 -14.68
C LEU A 121 -4.67 3.77 -14.28
N VAL A 122 -4.57 2.69 -15.06
CA VAL A 122 -3.59 1.63 -14.81
C VAL A 122 -2.18 2.15 -15.03
N ILE A 123 -1.93 2.87 -16.13
CA ILE A 123 -0.62 3.47 -16.41
C ILE A 123 -0.22 4.45 -15.30
N LEU A 124 -1.12 5.33 -14.88
CA LEU A 124 -0.86 6.29 -13.80
C LEU A 124 -0.57 5.60 -12.47
N PHE A 125 -1.29 4.52 -12.15
CA PHE A 125 -1.04 3.75 -10.93
C PHE A 125 0.33 3.06 -10.95
N ILE A 126 0.69 2.43 -12.07
CA ILE A 126 2.01 1.80 -12.23
C ILE A 126 3.13 2.85 -12.21
N ALA A 127 2.94 3.97 -12.90
CA ALA A 127 3.89 5.09 -12.89
C ALA A 127 4.09 5.64 -11.47
N PHE A 128 3.01 5.80 -10.70
CA PHE A 128 3.08 6.23 -9.30
C PHE A 128 3.94 5.27 -8.47
N LEU A 129 3.71 3.95 -8.57
CA LEU A 129 4.50 2.95 -7.83
C LEU A 129 5.98 2.97 -8.24
N TYR A 130 6.25 3.17 -9.52
CA TYR A 130 7.61 3.31 -10.04
C TYR A 130 8.29 4.56 -9.46
N PHE A 131 7.63 5.74 -9.51
CA PHE A 131 8.18 6.97 -8.96
C PHE A 131 8.38 6.89 -7.45
N GLN A 132 7.42 6.30 -6.73
CA GLN A 132 7.54 6.03 -5.30
C GLN A 132 8.83 5.26 -4.99
N LYS A 133 9.08 4.13 -5.68
CA LYS A 133 10.30 3.34 -5.47
C LYS A 133 11.57 4.15 -5.78
N ASN A 134 11.58 4.96 -6.84
CA ASN A 134 12.78 5.73 -7.20
C ASN A 134 13.07 6.89 -6.25
N ILE A 135 12.03 7.58 -5.76
CA ILE A 135 12.17 8.73 -4.86
C ILE A 135 12.49 8.27 -3.44
N PHE A 136 11.80 7.25 -2.94
CA PHE A 136 11.94 6.74 -1.58
C PHE A 136 12.76 5.45 -1.51
N GLY A 137 13.57 5.20 -2.54
CA GLY A 137 14.32 3.97 -2.75
C GLY A 137 15.25 3.61 -1.60
N ASN A 138 16.00 4.60 -1.13
CA ASN A 138 17.02 4.44 -0.09
C ASN A 138 16.58 5.05 1.25
N LEU A 139 15.27 5.32 1.40
CA LEU A 139 14.77 5.97 2.60
C LEU A 139 15.02 5.07 3.82
N GLY A 140 15.57 5.65 4.88
CA GLY A 140 15.83 4.93 6.13
C GLY A 140 17.10 4.08 6.17
N LEU A 141 17.85 3.94 5.07
CA LEU A 141 19.14 3.24 5.09
C LEU A 141 20.17 3.95 5.98
N GLY A 142 20.94 3.18 6.74
CA GLY A 142 21.98 3.68 7.64
C GLY A 142 21.43 4.39 8.88
N ARG A 143 20.14 4.24 9.16
CA ARG A 143 19.50 4.82 10.35
C ARG A 143 19.58 3.81 11.50
N ASP A 144 20.22 4.21 12.58
CA ASP A 144 20.24 3.42 13.82
C ASP A 144 19.30 4.05 14.85
N PHE A 145 18.49 3.21 15.50
CA PHE A 145 17.69 3.61 16.65
C PHE A 145 18.35 3.05 17.92
N PRO A 146 18.60 3.87 18.95
CA PRO A 146 19.10 3.35 20.22
C PRO A 146 18.06 2.38 20.79
N ILE A 147 18.51 1.16 21.08
CA ILE A 147 17.72 0.18 21.83
C ILE A 147 17.66 0.71 23.27
N ASN A 148 16.51 1.27 23.65
CA ASN A 148 16.24 1.62 25.05
C ASN A 148 15.89 0.37 25.85
#